data_AF-A0A3M9MCQ9-F1
#
_entry.id   AF-A0A3M9MCQ9-F1
#
_cell.length_a   1.000
_cell.length_b   1.000
_cell.length_c   1.000
_cell.angle_alpha   90.00
_cell.angle_beta   90.00
_cell.angle_gamma   90.00
#
_symmetry.space_group_name_H-M   'P 1'
#
loop_
_entity.id
_entity.type
_entity.pdbx_description
1 polymer ?
#
loop_
_entity_poly.entity_id
_entity_poly.type
_entity_poly.pdbx_seq_one_letter_code
_entity_poly.pdbx_strand_id
1 'polypeptide(L)'
;MEKLKQNTKLNDALVSELTQKAFIGQVHESRFEVISSAPGYGALCVLTGDFQGKEGIINIKIHTAFKVLSLIFMILPIILVGVTLATREVKYPFDLIVPILMAIAFVRFGLLGLGFRTVSNKSLNRLREVINMREKKTWHNKV
;
A
#
# COMPACT_ATOMS: atom_id res chain seq x y z
N MET A 1 0.68 19.87 13.67
CA MET A 1 0.64 18.45 14.05
C MET A 1 -0.52 18.07 14.96
N GLU A 2 -1.02 18.96 15.81
CA GLU A 2 -2.12 18.65 16.73
C GLU A 2 -3.39 18.12 16.05
N LYS A 3 -3.79 18.68 14.90
CA LYS A 3 -4.94 18.18 14.12
C LYS A 3 -4.76 16.72 13.67
N LEU A 4 -3.55 16.34 13.25
CA LEU A 4 -3.25 14.96 12.88
C LEU A 4 -3.37 14.07 14.12
N LYS A 5 -2.74 14.47 15.24
CA LYS A 5 -2.78 13.73 16.51
C LYS A 5 -4.22 13.51 17.00
N GLN A 6 -5.10 14.49 16.87
CA GLN A 6 -6.53 14.38 17.25
C GLN A 6 -7.32 13.41 16.35
N ASN A 7 -6.90 13.24 15.09
CA ASN A 7 -7.53 12.37 14.10
C ASN A 7 -6.83 11.01 13.94
N THR A 8 -5.78 10.76 14.72
CA THR A 8 -5.03 9.50 14.74
C THR A 8 -5.31 8.74 16.04
N LYS A 9 -5.64 7.45 15.95
CA LYS A 9 -5.58 6.54 17.08
C LYS A 9 -4.10 6.20 17.32
N LEU A 10 -3.56 6.63 18.45
CA LEU A 10 -2.16 6.36 18.79
C LEU A 10 -1.98 4.87 19.07
N ASN A 11 -1.10 4.24 18.29
CA ASN A 11 -0.74 2.84 18.45
C ASN A 11 0.69 2.62 17.94
N ASP A 12 1.49 1.88 18.67
CA ASP A 12 2.84 1.51 18.26
C ASP A 12 2.80 0.51 17.10
N ALA A 13 1.78 -0.34 17.07
CA ALA A 13 1.56 -1.28 15.98
C ALA A 13 0.70 -0.65 14.89
N LEU A 14 1.18 -0.69 13.64
CA LEU A 14 0.44 -0.27 12.45
C LEU A 14 -0.55 -1.36 12.01
N VAL A 15 -1.52 -1.65 12.87
CA VAL A 15 -2.54 -2.68 12.63
C VAL A 15 -3.85 -2.00 12.26
N SER A 16 -4.48 -2.51 11.20
CA SER A 16 -5.83 -2.08 10.83
C SER A 16 -6.81 -2.50 11.91
N GLU A 17 -7.45 -1.53 12.53
CA GLU A 17 -8.47 -1.76 13.56
C GLU A 17 -9.70 -0.91 13.22
N LEU A 18 -10.88 -1.42 13.58
CA LEU A 18 -12.10 -0.62 13.49
C LEU A 18 -11.99 0.56 14.47
N THR A 19 -11.94 1.77 13.90
CA THR A 19 -11.88 3.00 14.68
C THR A 19 -12.64 4.11 13.98
N GLN A 20 -13.20 5.03 14.76
CA GLN A 20 -13.81 6.26 14.26
C GLN A 20 -12.77 7.33 13.90
N LYS A 21 -11.49 7.11 14.23
CA LYS A 21 -10.38 7.98 13.83
C LYS A 21 -10.06 7.80 12.35
N ALA A 22 -9.47 8.81 11.70
CA ALA A 22 -9.11 8.75 10.28
C ALA A 22 -7.80 7.97 10.03
N PHE A 23 -6.94 7.90 11.05
CA PHE A 23 -5.63 7.29 10.99
C PHE A 23 -5.34 6.44 12.24
N ILE A 24 -4.39 5.51 12.12
CA ILE A 24 -3.83 4.72 13.22
C ILE A 24 -2.31 4.79 13.11
N GLY A 25 -1.59 5.00 14.21
CA GLY A 25 -0.13 4.99 14.22
C GLY A 25 0.47 5.99 15.20
N GLN A 26 1.64 6.51 14.89
CA GLN A 26 2.46 7.33 15.77
C GLN A 26 2.53 8.77 15.24
N VAL A 27 2.35 9.75 16.13
CA VAL A 27 2.45 11.18 15.79
C VAL A 27 3.26 11.87 16.88
N HIS A 28 4.46 12.32 16.50
CA HIS A 28 5.37 13.14 17.30
C HIS A 28 5.35 14.60 16.83
N GLU A 29 6.12 15.46 17.48
CA GLU A 29 6.10 16.91 17.24
C GLU A 29 6.47 17.31 15.81
N SER A 30 7.48 16.65 15.22
CA SER A 30 7.94 16.89 13.85
C SER A 30 7.74 15.69 12.92
N ARG A 31 7.50 14.49 13.45
CA ARG A 31 7.43 13.25 12.66
C ARG A 31 6.13 12.50 12.88
N PHE A 32 5.68 11.81 11.85
CA PHE A 32 4.53 10.92 11.97
C PHE A 32 4.71 9.68 11.10
N GLU A 33 4.11 8.59 11.56
CA GLU A 33 4.00 7.32 10.85
C GLU A 33 2.59 6.79 11.07
N VAL A 34 1.76 6.85 10.04
CA VAL A 34 0.34 6.50 10.15
C VAL A 34 -0.13 5.67 8.98
N ILE A 35 -1.08 4.79 9.24
CA ILE A 35 -1.91 4.13 8.23
C ILE A 35 -3.31 4.73 8.25
N SER A 36 -4.02 4.67 7.12
CA SER A 36 -5.43 5.07 7.12
C SER A 36 -6.27 4.01 7.83
N SER A 37 -7.30 4.43 8.56
CA SER A 37 -8.29 3.53 9.17
C SER A 37 -9.39 3.10 8.19
N ALA A 38 -9.28 3.48 6.90
CA ALA A 38 -10.28 3.15 5.89
C ALA A 38 -10.52 1.62 5.83
N PRO A 39 -11.76 1.14 5.96
CA PRO A 39 -12.03 -0.29 5.86
C PRO A 39 -11.61 -0.82 4.48
N GLY A 40 -11.01 -2.01 4.48
CA GLY A 40 -10.54 -2.72 3.28
C GLY A 40 -9.15 -2.31 2.79
N TYR A 41 -8.87 -1.01 2.68
CA TYR A 41 -7.66 -0.54 1.98
C TYR A 41 -6.75 0.36 2.83
N GLY A 42 -7.17 0.74 4.04
CA GLY A 42 -6.49 1.78 4.81
C GLY A 42 -5.06 1.43 5.25
N ALA A 43 -4.80 0.15 5.55
CA ALA A 43 -3.50 -0.35 5.99
C ALA A 43 -2.55 -0.77 4.84
N LEU A 44 -2.96 -0.59 3.58
CA LEU A 44 -2.10 -0.92 2.43
C LEU A 44 -0.84 -0.07 2.36
N CYS A 45 -0.96 1.20 2.76
CA CYS A 45 0.10 2.18 2.65
C CYS A 45 0.39 2.78 4.02
N VAL A 46 1.67 2.86 4.37
CA VAL A 46 2.17 3.62 5.50
C VAL A 46 2.57 5.00 5.00
N LEU A 47 1.97 6.02 5.60
CA LEU A 47 2.31 7.42 5.39
C LEU A 47 3.30 7.82 6.48
N THR A 48 4.53 8.11 6.06
CA THR A 48 5.57 8.66 6.94
C THR A 48 5.83 10.09 6.53
N GLY A 49 6.10 10.97 7.48
CA GLY A 49 6.60 12.28 7.12
C GLY A 49 7.34 12.98 8.24
N ASP A 50 8.22 13.88 7.83
CA ASP A 50 9.09 14.69 8.67
C ASP A 50 8.87 16.16 8.28
N PHE A 51 8.44 16.96 9.25
CA PHE A 51 8.19 18.38 9.12
C PHE A 51 9.30 19.16 9.80
N GLN A 52 10.06 19.90 9.01
CA GLN A 52 11.02 20.89 9.49
C GLN A 52 10.39 22.28 9.32
N GLY A 53 9.58 22.69 10.28
CA GLY A 53 8.90 23.98 10.26
C GLY A 53 7.67 24.02 9.35
N LYS A 54 7.68 24.88 8.32
CA LYS A 54 6.52 25.10 7.42
C LYS A 54 6.47 24.13 6.22
N GLU A 55 7.57 23.43 5.97
CA GLU A 55 7.70 22.47 4.88
C GLU A 55 8.05 21.09 5.45
N GLY A 56 7.60 20.04 4.77
CA GLY A 56 7.81 18.67 5.21
C GLY A 56 7.75 17.70 4.05
N ILE A 57 8.51 16.60 4.18
CA ILE A 57 8.57 15.54 3.17
C ILE A 57 7.63 14.42 3.63
N ILE A 58 6.73 14.00 2.75
CA ILE A 58 5.84 12.87 2.99
C ILE A 58 6.29 11.71 2.10
N ASN A 59 6.72 10.63 2.73
CA ASN A 59 7.06 9.38 2.09
C ASN A 59 5.92 8.38 2.24
N ILE A 60 5.45 7.87 1.11
CA ILE A 60 4.41 6.83 1.06
C ILE A 60 5.08 5.50 0.78
N LYS A 61 4.93 4.54 1.69
CA LYS A 61 5.50 3.19 1.56
C LYS A 61 4.38 2.16 1.55
N ILE A 62 4.57 1.06 0.83
CA ILE A 62 3.71 -0.12 0.92
C ILE A 62 3.96 -0.77 2.28
N HIS A 63 2.89 -1.11 3.00
CA HIS A 63 3.02 -1.82 4.27
C HIS A 63 3.67 -3.19 4.06
N THR A 64 4.61 -3.58 4.94
CA THR A 64 5.42 -4.79 4.78
C THR A 64 4.57 -6.05 4.59
N ALA A 65 3.45 -6.16 5.30
CA ALA A 65 2.52 -7.27 5.15
C ALA A 65 1.99 -7.43 3.71
N PHE A 66 1.69 -6.32 3.02
CA PHE A 66 1.23 -6.36 1.64
C PHE A 66 2.35 -6.66 0.65
N LYS A 67 3.59 -6.28 0.96
CA LYS A 67 4.77 -6.69 0.19
C LYS A 67 4.95 -8.21 0.23
N VAL A 68 4.81 -8.81 1.43
CA VAL A 68 4.88 -10.26 1.61
C VAL A 68 3.68 -10.96 0.95
N LEU A 69 2.47 -10.45 1.13
CA LEU A 69 1.27 -11.01 0.51
C LEU A 69 1.38 -11.02 -1.02
N SER A 70 1.89 -9.94 -1.62
CA SER A 70 2.12 -9.89 -3.06
C SER A 70 3.15 -10.92 -3.52
N LEU A 71 4.15 -11.24 -2.71
CA LEU A 71 5.14 -12.27 -3.02
C LEU A 71 4.49 -13.67 -2.98
N ILE A 72 3.65 -13.94 -1.99
CA ILE A 72 2.90 -15.21 -1.88
C ILE A 72 2.00 -15.40 -3.12
N PHE A 73 1.25 -14.36 -3.52
CA PHE A 73 0.43 -14.41 -4.73
C PHE A 73 1.24 -14.67 -6.01
N MET A 74 2.51 -14.24 -6.06
CA MET A 74 3.39 -14.48 -7.20
C MET A 74 3.89 -15.93 -7.26
N ILE A 75 4.04 -16.61 -6.12
CA ILE A 75 4.51 -18.00 -6.05
C ILE A 75 3.38 -19.01 -6.30
N LEU A 76 2.16 -18.68 -5.92
CA LEU A 76 0.96 -19.51 -6.10
C LEU A 76 0.80 -20.11 -7.52
N PRO A 77 0.90 -19.34 -8.62
CA PRO A 77 0.81 -19.90 -9.97
C PRO A 77 1.97 -20.85 -10.29
N ILE A 78 3.16 -20.63 -9.72
CA ILE A 78 4.32 -21.52 -9.93
C ILE A 78 4.07 -22.88 -9.28
N ILE A 79 3.50 -22.90 -8.07
CA ILE A 79 3.13 -24.14 -7.36
C ILE A 79 2.06 -24.89 -8.14
N LEU A 80 1.02 -24.19 -8.61
CA LEU A 80 -0.07 -24.79 -9.38
C LEU A 80 0.46 -25.50 -10.64
N VAL A 81 1.39 -24.86 -11.34
CA VAL A 81 2.07 -25.45 -12.50
C VAL A 81 2.86 -26.69 -12.10
N GLY A 82 3.63 -26.62 -11.02
CA GLY A 82 4.38 -27.76 -10.49
C GLY A 82 3.50 -28.97 -10.21
N VAL A 83 2.33 -28.76 -9.60
CA VAL A 83 1.35 -29.83 -9.32
C VAL A 83 0.78 -30.40 -10.61
N THR A 84 0.31 -29.56 -11.54
CA THR A 84 -0.26 -30.03 -12.82
C THR A 84 0.73 -30.82 -13.68
N LEU A 85 2.02 -30.46 -13.65
CA LEU A 85 3.08 -31.21 -14.32
C LEU A 85 3.35 -32.56 -13.64
N ALA A 86 3.29 -32.61 -12.30
CA ALA A 86 3.49 -33.84 -11.54
C ALA A 86 2.34 -34.84 -11.71
N THR A 87 1.09 -34.38 -11.81
CA THR A 87 -0.09 -35.24 -12.00
C THR A 87 -0.33 -35.65 -13.45
N ARG A 88 0.46 -35.14 -14.41
CA ARG A 88 0.32 -35.38 -15.87
C ARG A 88 -1.09 -35.11 -16.41
N GLU A 89 -1.81 -34.18 -15.78
CA GLU A 89 -3.16 -33.79 -16.21
C GLU A 89 -3.15 -33.02 -17.54
N VAL A 90 -1.97 -32.58 -17.99
CA VAL A 90 -1.81 -31.70 -19.15
C VAL A 90 -1.13 -32.42 -20.30
N LYS A 91 -1.85 -32.52 -21.42
CA LYS A 91 -1.35 -33.13 -22.67
C LYS A 91 -0.40 -32.18 -23.42
N TYR A 92 -0.58 -30.86 -23.24
CA TYR A 92 0.23 -29.81 -23.84
C TYR A 92 0.65 -28.78 -22.79
N PRO A 93 1.94 -28.72 -22.41
CA PRO A 93 2.43 -27.79 -21.37
C PRO A 93 2.36 -26.31 -21.79
N PHE A 94 2.18 -26.03 -23.10
CA PHE A 94 2.08 -24.68 -23.63
C PHE A 94 0.80 -23.94 -23.22
N ASP A 95 -0.30 -24.65 -22.96
CA ASP A 95 -1.57 -24.05 -22.53
C ASP A 95 -1.48 -23.38 -21.15
N LEU A 96 -0.47 -23.74 -20.34
CA LEU A 96 -0.23 -23.13 -19.03
C LEU A 96 0.57 -21.82 -19.10
N ILE A 97 1.28 -21.55 -20.19
CA ILE A 97 2.16 -20.38 -20.28
C ILE A 97 1.35 -19.08 -20.28
N VAL A 98 0.26 -19.04 -21.04
CA VAL A 98 -0.63 -17.88 -21.15
C VAL A 98 -1.25 -17.51 -19.79
N PRO A 99 -1.91 -18.42 -19.05
CA PRO A 99 -2.48 -18.09 -17.74
C PRO A 99 -1.42 -17.70 -16.70
N ILE A 100 -0.21 -18.27 -16.74
CA ILE A 100 0.90 -17.85 -15.85
C ILE A 100 1.30 -16.40 -16.13
N LEU A 101 1.52 -16.05 -17.40
CA LEU A 101 1.91 -14.69 -17.78
C LEU A 101 0.80 -13.70 -17.43
N MET A 102 -0.47 -14.07 -17.64
CA MET A 102 -1.64 -13.29 -17.22
C MET A 102 -1.65 -13.08 -15.69
N ALA A 103 -1.44 -14.13 -14.91
CA ALA A 103 -1.43 -14.06 -13.44
C ALA A 103 -0.29 -13.17 -12.92
N ILE A 104 0.93 -13.31 -13.46
CA ILE A 104 2.09 -12.48 -13.10
C ILE A 104 1.81 -11.02 -13.48
N ALA A 105 1.30 -10.77 -14.68
CA ALA A 105 0.95 -9.42 -15.13
C ALA A 105 -0.14 -8.82 -14.24
N PHE A 106 -1.17 -9.60 -13.88
CA PHE A 106 -2.26 -9.14 -13.02
C PHE A 106 -1.76 -8.77 -11.61
N VAL A 107 -0.91 -9.59 -10.99
CA VAL A 107 -0.34 -9.27 -9.67
C VAL A 107 0.56 -8.03 -9.75
N ARG A 108 1.40 -7.94 -10.78
CA ARG A 108 2.38 -6.85 -10.90
C ARG A 108 1.74 -5.51 -11.28
N PHE A 109 0.84 -5.50 -12.25
CA PHE A 109 0.22 -4.27 -12.74
C PHE A 109 -1.10 -3.94 -12.03
N GLY A 110 -1.92 -4.95 -11.72
CA GLY A 110 -3.20 -4.77 -11.04
C GLY A 110 -3.04 -4.45 -9.55
N LEU A 111 -2.49 -5.38 -8.78
CA LEU A 111 -2.34 -5.25 -7.32
C LEU A 111 -1.29 -4.18 -6.94
N LEU A 112 -0.05 -4.35 -7.41
CA LEU A 112 1.06 -3.46 -7.04
C LEU A 112 1.05 -2.11 -7.77
N GLY A 113 0.60 -2.07 -9.02
CA GLY A 113 0.55 -0.84 -9.80
C GLY A 113 -0.70 -0.03 -9.50
N LEU A 114 -1.85 -0.49 -9.99
CA LEU A 114 -3.11 0.25 -9.94
C LEU A 114 -3.71 0.30 -8.53
N GLY A 115 -3.71 -0.82 -7.82
CA GLY A 115 -4.23 -0.92 -6.46
C GLY A 115 -3.49 0.01 -5.51
N PHE A 116 -2.16 -0.11 -5.47
CA PHE A 116 -1.33 0.78 -4.66
C PHE A 116 -1.50 2.26 -5.03
N ARG A 117 -1.46 2.61 -6.33
CA ARG A 117 -1.57 4.01 -6.76
C ARG A 117 -2.92 4.63 -6.40
N THR A 118 -3.99 3.85 -6.50
CA THR A 118 -5.34 4.32 -6.13
C THR A 118 -5.43 4.54 -4.63
N VAL A 119 -4.92 3.59 -3.85
CA VAL A 119 -5.02 3.64 -2.39
C VAL A 119 -4.09 4.67 -1.77
N SER A 120 -2.87 4.81 -2.29
CA SER A 120 -1.93 5.85 -1.86
C SER A 120 -2.48 7.24 -2.11
N ASN A 121 -3.08 7.49 -3.28
CA ASN A 121 -3.75 8.77 -3.57
C ASN A 121 -4.92 9.03 -2.64
N LYS A 122 -5.78 8.03 -2.36
CA LYS A 122 -6.90 8.19 -1.41
C LYS A 122 -6.41 8.48 0.01
N SER A 123 -5.41 7.74 0.48
CA SER A 123 -4.82 7.91 1.82
C SER A 123 -4.16 9.29 1.96
N LEU A 124 -3.41 9.71 0.94
CA LEU A 124 -2.79 11.03 0.88
C LEU A 124 -3.84 12.15 0.85
N ASN A 125 -4.93 11.99 0.09
CA ASN A 125 -5.98 13.01 0.03
C ASN A 125 -6.65 13.19 1.39
N ARG A 126 -6.91 12.11 2.13
CA ARG A 126 -7.39 12.18 3.52
C ARG A 126 -6.38 12.88 4.45
N LEU A 127 -5.09 12.60 4.28
CA LEU A 127 -4.05 13.23 5.09
C LEU A 127 -4.02 14.74 4.84
N ARG A 128 -4.15 15.15 3.58
CA ARG A 128 -4.24 16.56 3.17
C ARG A 128 -5.44 17.26 3.79
N GLU A 129 -6.59 16.61 3.80
CA GLU A 129 -7.83 17.14 4.40
C GLU A 129 -7.67 17.37 5.91
N VAL A 130 -7.11 16.40 6.63
CA VAL A 130 -6.91 16.50 8.09
C VAL A 130 -5.86 17.55 8.48
N ILE A 131 -4.74 17.62 7.75
CA ILE A 131 -3.65 18.55 8.06
C ILE A 131 -3.89 19.93 7.42
N ASN A 132 -4.90 20.06 6.57
CA ASN A 132 -5.23 21.26 5.80
C ASN A 132 -4.03 21.78 4.98
N MET A 133 -3.28 20.86 4.35
CA MET A 133 -2.10 21.21 3.55
C MET A 133 -2.50 21.86 2.23
N ARG A 134 -1.90 23.02 1.92
CA ARG A 134 -1.91 23.60 0.57
C ARG A 134 -0.80 22.95 -0.26
N GLU A 135 -1.16 22.17 -1.28
CA GLU A 135 -0.19 21.53 -2.17
C GLU A 135 0.45 22.58 -3.11
N LYS A 136 1.77 22.71 -3.08
CA LYS A 136 2.55 23.21 -4.23
C LYS A 136 3.04 21.99 -5.00
N LYS A 137 2.44 21.71 -6.16
CA LYS A 137 2.95 20.68 -7.07
C LYS A 137 4.25 21.18 -7.70
N THR A 138 5.39 20.69 -7.22
CA THR A 138 6.66 20.81 -7.94
C THR A 138 6.85 19.56 -8.79
N TRP A 139 6.62 19.69 -10.10
CA TRP A 139 6.94 18.63 -11.07
C TRP A 139 8.46 18.47 -11.12
N HIS A 140 8.99 17.39 -10.56
CA HIS A 140 10.32 16.90 -10.91
C HIS A 140 10.15 15.67 -11.78
N ASN A 141 10.06 15.93 -13.08
CA ASN A 141 10.21 14.94 -14.12
C ASN A 141 11.69 14.54 -14.15
N LYS A 142 12.02 13.32 -13.73
CA LYS A 142 13.27 12.69 -14.15
C LYS A 142 12.91 11.42 -14.92
N VAL A 143 13.09 11.60 -16.23
CA VAL A 143 13.20 10.58 -17.29
C VAL A 143 14.27 9.57 -16.92
#